data_AF-A0A2D8C1B7-F1
#
_entry.id   AF-A0A2D8C1B7-F1
#
_cell.length_a   1.000
_cell.length_b   1.000
_cell.length_c   1.000
_cell.angle_alpha   90.00
_cell.angle_beta   90.00
_cell.angle_gamma   90.00
#
_symmetry.space_group_name_H-M   'P 1'
#
loop_
_entity.id
_entity.type
_entity.pdbx_description
1 polymer ?
#
loop_
_entity_poly.entity_id
_entity_poly.type
_entity_poly.pdbx_seq_one_letter_code
_entity_poly.pdbx_strand_id
1 'polypeptide(L)' 'MKVTALISDELIAEAMELSKAKNISETLRIALEEYIATQKIRSAAQEIVAEPLDFYWTAEELRNKNNS' A
#
# COMPACT_ATOMS: atom_id res chain seq x y z
N MET A 1 -6.47 18.77 12.42
CA MET A 1 -6.58 20.03 11.64
C MET A 1 -7.91 20.00 10.90
N LYS A 2 -8.63 21.13 10.77
CA LYS A 2 -9.85 21.21 9.95
C LYS A 2 -9.47 21.72 8.57
N VAL A 3 -9.94 21.03 7.53
CA VAL A 3 -9.68 21.34 6.13
C VAL A 3 -11.01 21.34 5.39
N THR A 4 -11.20 22.30 4.49
CA THR A 4 -12.37 22.37 3.61
C THR A 4 -11.92 22.08 2.19
N ALA A 5 -12.58 21.16 1.52
CA ALA A 5 -12.29 20.78 0.15
C ALA A 5 -13.60 20.56 -0.61
N LEU A 6 -13.57 20.81 -1.92
CA LEU A 6 -14.67 20.48 -2.83
C LEU A 6 -14.38 19.11 -3.43
N ILE A 7 -15.27 18.15 -3.19
CA ILE A 7 -15.16 16.77 -3.64
C ILE A 7 -16.53 16.37 -4.19
N SER A 8 -16.56 15.53 -5.23
CA SER A 8 -17.81 14.98 -5.74
C SER A 8 -18.50 14.11 -4.68
N ASP A 9 -19.79 14.32 -4.49
CA ASP A 9 -20.61 13.54 -3.56
C ASP A 9 -20.64 12.05 -3.95
N GLU A 10 -20.69 11.75 -5.25
CA GLU A 10 -20.68 10.38 -5.78
C GLU A 10 -19.39 9.64 -5.38
N LEU A 11 -18.24 10.32 -5.49
CA LEU A 11 -16.95 9.75 -5.14
C LEU A 11 -16.85 9.45 -3.64
N ILE A 12 -17.35 10.35 -2.80
CA ILE A 12 -17.37 10.14 -1.35
C ILE A 12 -18.32 9.00 -0.97
N ALA A 13 -19.48 8.91 -1.62
CA ALA A 13 -20.45 7.85 -1.39
C ALA A 13 -19.87 6.47 -1.71
N GLU A 14 -19.23 6.32 -2.88
CA GLU A 14 -18.56 5.08 -3.29
C GLU A 14 -17.43 4.72 -2.31
N ALA A 15 -16.57 5.70 -1.97
CA ALA A 15 -15.50 5.47 -1.02
C ALA A 15 -16.01 5.03 0.36
N MET A 16 -17.11 5.62 0.84
CA MET A 16 -17.77 5.26 2.10
C MET A 16 -18.32 3.83 2.08
N GLU A 17 -18.93 3.43 0.97
CA GLU A 17 -19.46 2.07 0.78
C GLU A 17 -18.34 1.03 0.81
N LEU A 18 -17.25 1.29 0.08
CA LEU A 18 -16.08 0.41 0.02
C LEU A 18 -15.35 0.32 1.36
N SER A 19 -15.14 1.45 2.04
CA SER A 19 -14.40 1.50 3.30
C SER A 19 -15.25 1.09 4.51
N LYS A 20 -16.58 1.02 4.38
CA LYS A 20 -17.56 0.79 5.46
C LYS A 20 -17.36 1.76 6.64
N ALA A 21 -16.90 2.96 6.35
CA ALA A 21 -16.57 3.96 7.36
C ALA A 21 -17.82 4.65 7.89
N LYS A 22 -17.74 5.17 9.12
CA LYS A 22 -18.89 5.79 9.78
C LYS A 22 -19.16 7.21 9.30
N ASN A 23 -18.17 7.87 8.71
CA ASN A 23 -18.26 9.26 8.25
C ASN A 23 -17.20 9.58 7.17
N ILE A 24 -17.37 10.74 6.53
CA ILE A 24 -16.50 11.24 5.46
C ILE A 24 -15.04 11.37 5.92
N SER A 25 -14.79 11.89 7.12
CA SER A 25 -13.43 12.08 7.64
C SER A 25 -12.68 10.76 7.79
N GLU A 26 -13.34 9.73 8.31
CA GLU A 26 -12.77 8.40 8.44
C GLU A 26 -12.54 7.75 7.08
N THR A 27 -13.47 7.94 6.14
CA THR A 27 -13.35 7.46 4.75
C THR A 27 -12.12 8.06 4.08
N LEU A 28 -11.95 9.38 4.19
CA LEU A 28 -10.79 10.08 3.64
C LEU A 28 -9.49 9.63 4.30
N ARG A 29 -9.49 9.40 5.62
CA ARG A 29 -8.32 8.85 6.32
C ARG A 29 -7.91 7.50 5.73
N ILE A 30 -8.85 6.56 5.63
CA ILE A 30 -8.60 5.21 5.10
C ILE A 30 -8.11 5.29 3.65
N ALA A 31 -8.78 6.08 2.80
CA ALA A 31 -8.41 6.22 1.40
C ALA A 31 -6.99 6.81 1.22
N LEU A 32 -6.61 7.80 2.05
CA LEU A 32 -5.29 8.40 2.01
C LEU A 32 -4.20 7.47 2.53
N GLU A 33 -4.46 6.72 3.61
CA GLU A 33 -3.53 5.72 4.14
C GLU A 33 -3.25 4.62 3.09
N GLU A 34 -4.30 4.12 2.44
CA GLU A 34 -4.19 3.10 1.39
C GLU A 34 -3.44 3.63 0.16
N TYR A 35 -3.72 4.87 -0.24
CA TYR A 35 -2.99 5.52 -1.34
C TYR A 35 -1.49 5.63 -1.03
N ILE A 36 -1.13 6.10 0.17
CA ILE A 36 0.26 6.22 0.59
C ILE A 36 0.95 4.86 0.61
N ALA A 37 0.29 3.82 1.15
CA ALA A 37 0.83 2.46 1.16
C ALA A 37 1.09 1.95 -0.26
N THR A 38 0.13 2.14 -1.16
CA THR A 38 0.25 1.76 -2.57
C THR A 38 1.42 2.46 -3.25
N GLN A 39 1.62 3.76 -3.02
CA GLN A 39 2.75 4.48 -3.59
C GLN A 39 4.10 3.95 -3.07
N LYS A 40 4.20 3.66 -1.77
CA LYS A 40 5.42 3.07 -1.19
C LYS A 40 5.76 1.72 -1.82
N ILE A 41 4.76 0.85 -2.01
CA ILE A 41 4.95 -0.45 -2.65
C ILE A 41 5.42 -0.27 -4.10
N ARG A 42 4.82 0.66 -4.85
CA ARG A 42 5.23 0.94 -6.23
C ARG A 42 6.67 1.45 -6.31
N SER A 43 7.05 2.37 -5.43
CA SER A 43 8.43 2.87 -5.35
C SER A 43 9.41 1.76 -5.01
N ALA A 44 9.12 0.94 -4.00
CA ALA A 44 9.97 -0.20 -3.65
C ALA A 44 10.10 -1.22 -4.80
N ALA A 45 9.00 -1.49 -5.53
CA ALA A 45 9.04 -2.37 -6.69
C ALA A 45 9.92 -1.80 -7.82
N GLN A 46 9.90 -0.48 -8.03
CA GLN A 46 10.77 0.17 -9.02
C GLN A 46 12.24 0.12 -8.61
N GLU A 47 12.54 0.30 -7.32
CA GLU A 47 13.89 0.15 -6.77
C GLU A 47 14.42 -1.28 -6.98
N ILE A 48 13.61 -2.31 -6.72
CA ILE A 48 13.98 -3.72 -6.98
C ILE A 48 14.23 -4.00 -8.46
N VAL A 49 13.50 -3.35 -9.37
CA VAL A 49 13.73 -3.51 -10.82
C VAL A 49 15.03 -2.82 -11.24
N ALA A 50 15.34 -1.66 -10.65
CA ALA A 50 16.56 -0.91 -10.94
C ALA A 50 17.82 -1.58 -10.37
N GLU A 51 17.70 -2.13 -9.16
CA GLU A 51 18.74 -2.87 -8.45
C GLU A 51 18.14 -4.21 -7.99
N PRO A 52 18.24 -5.26 -8.84
CA PRO A 52 17.75 -6.58 -8.50
C PRO A 52 18.36 -7.07 -7.18
N LEU A 53 17.51 -7.66 -6.33
CA LEU A 53 17.96 -8.24 -5.08
C LEU A 53 18.90 -9.41 -5.36
N ASP A 54 20.19 -9.22 -5.05
CA ASP A 54 21.19 -10.28 -5.04
C ASP A 54 21.11 -11.06 -3.73
N PHE A 55 20.69 -12.31 -3.83
CA PHE A 55 20.67 -13.23 -2.70
C PHE A 55 21.98 -14.00 -2.64
N TYR A 56 22.65 -13.97 -1.48
CA TYR A 56 23.91 -14.69 -1.24
C TYR A 56 23.80 -16.21 -1.37
N TRP A 57 22.59 -16.76 -1.22
CA TRP A 57 22.33 -18.18 -1.34
C TRP A 57 21.17 -18.44 -2.29
N THR A 58 21.34 -19.45 -3.12
CA THR A 58 20.26 -20.03 -3.90
C THR A 58 19.26 -20.76 -3.00
N ALA A 59 18.05 -20.98 -3.52
CA ALA A 59 17.02 -21.73 -2.80
C ALA A 59 17.43 -23.19 -2.49
N GLU A 60 18.42 -23.73 -3.19
CA GLU A 60 18.99 -25.06 -2.94
C GLU A 60 20.00 -25.02 -1.79
N GLU A 61 20.90 -24.04 -1.78
CA GLU A 61 21.88 -23.85 -0.71
C GLU A 61 21.22 -23.58 0.64
N LEU A 62 20.15 -22.77 0.68
CA LEU A 62 19.38 -22.53 1.90
C LEU A 62 18.72 -23.82 2.43
N ARG A 63 18.18 -24.66 1.54
CA ARG A 63 17.54 -25.94 1.93
C ARG A 63 18.56 -26.92 2.49
N ASN A 64 19.72 -27.04 1.88
CA ASN A 64 20.78 -27.93 2.34
C ASN A 64 21.33 -27.49 3.71
N LYS A 65 21.47 -26.18 3.93
CA LYS A 65 21.91 -25.62 5.22
C LYS A 65 20.90 -25.82 6.35
N ASN A 66 19.59 -25.77 6.06
CA ASN A 66 18.54 -25.95 7.06
C ASN A 66 18.33 -27.42 7.49
N ASN A 67 18.71 -28.36 6.61
CA ASN A 67 18.61 -29.80 6.86
C ASN A 67 19.92 -30.40 7.42
N SER A 68 20.93 -29.56 7.71
CA SER A 68 22.19 -29.93 8.37
C SER A 68 22.15 -29.58 9.85
#